data_AF-A0A8D4UW46-F1
#
_entry.id   AF-A0A8D4UW46-F1
#
_cell.length_a   1.000
_cell.length_b   1.000
_cell.length_c   1.000
_cell.angle_alpha   90.00
_cell.angle_beta   90.00
_cell.angle_gamma   90.00
#
_symmetry.space_group_name_H-M   'P 1'
#
loop_
_entity.id
_entity.type
_entity.pdbx_description
1 polymer ?
#
loop_
_entity_poly.entity_id
_entity_poly.type
_entity_poly.pdbx_seq_one_letter_code
_entity_poly.pdbx_strand_id
1 'polypeptide(L)'
;MNSIGVESVTDATKDEKGMYSLNVTAKGGYTPEKGYTHLFLDKDNKVETIKLKEIIMYKDGQAVHQPSDYVLSVSEENQMERQAKEMVKKVLKAPTTAEFDYKTFRYFKLNGIGTIIGTVDSQNSFGAMIRSNFKVQFDCNDNMKPIHMSFEGNEIF
;
A
#
# COMPACT_ATOMS: atom_id res chain seq x y z
N MET A 1 -12.59 -7.43 -20.95
CA MET A 1 -11.50 -6.91 -20.09
C MET A 1 -10.73 -5.90 -20.91
N ASN A 2 -10.81 -4.61 -20.58
CA ASN A 2 -9.93 -3.63 -21.22
C ASN A 2 -8.59 -3.72 -20.49
N SER A 3 -7.55 -4.22 -21.15
CA SER A 3 -6.23 -4.21 -20.55
C SER A 3 -5.82 -2.77 -20.26
N ILE A 4 -5.49 -2.53 -19.00
CA ILE A 4 -4.74 -1.35 -18.57
C ILE A 4 -3.28 -1.71 -18.85
N GLY A 5 -2.59 -0.91 -19.66
CA GLY A 5 -1.24 -1.23 -20.14
C GLY A 5 -0.57 -0.07 -20.85
N VAL A 6 0.67 -0.29 -21.25
CA VAL A 6 1.44 0.64 -22.08
C VAL A 6 0.79 0.75 -23.45
N GLU A 7 0.33 1.95 -23.81
CA GLU A 7 -0.18 2.28 -25.14
C GLU A 7 0.97 2.45 -26.12
N SER A 8 2.02 3.15 -25.70
CA SER A 8 3.23 3.34 -26.49
C SER A 8 4.45 3.56 -25.60
N VAL A 9 5.61 3.11 -26.08
CA VAL A 9 6.92 3.52 -25.55
C VAL A 9 7.33 4.78 -26.32
N THR A 10 7.54 5.88 -25.61
CA THR A 10 7.88 7.18 -26.22
C THR A 10 9.37 7.43 -26.24
N ASP A 11 10.12 6.81 -25.33
CA ASP A 11 11.58 6.91 -25.27
C ASP A 11 12.17 5.74 -24.45
N ALA A 12 13.45 5.43 -24.69
CA ALA A 12 14.18 4.41 -23.96
C ALA A 12 15.61 4.90 -23.69
N THR A 13 15.94 5.09 -22.41
CA THR A 13 17.29 5.50 -21.98
C THR A 13 17.99 4.34 -21.29
N LYS A 14 19.27 4.13 -21.60
CA LYS A 14 20.11 3.09 -20.98
C LYS A 14 21.12 3.76 -20.07
N ASP A 15 21.18 3.35 -18.81
CA ASP A 15 22.18 3.86 -17.88
C ASP A 15 23.54 3.16 -18.05
N GLU A 16 24.56 3.67 -17.36
CA GLU A 16 25.94 3.17 -17.41
C GLU A 16 26.08 1.73 -16.88
N LYS A 17 25.07 1.22 -16.16
CA LYS A 17 25.01 -0.16 -15.64
C LYS A 17 24.24 -1.08 -16.59
N GLY A 18 23.77 -0.56 -17.71
CA GLY A 18 23.04 -1.29 -18.73
C GLY A 18 21.55 -1.44 -18.45
N MET A 19 21.00 -0.71 -17.48
CA MET A 19 19.58 -0.73 -17.15
C MET A 19 18.80 0.19 -18.09
N TYR A 20 17.72 -0.34 -18.68
CA TYR A 20 16.82 0.43 -19.55
C TYR A 20 15.69 1.06 -18.74
N SER A 21 15.50 2.37 -18.89
CA SER A 21 14.33 3.11 -18.44
C SER A 21 13.44 3.41 -19.64
N LEU A 22 12.18 2.97 -19.60
CA LEU A 22 11.21 3.22 -20.65
C LEU A 22 10.28 4.35 -20.24
N ASN A 23 10.21 5.41 -21.05
CA ASN A 23 9.13 6.38 -20.97
C ASN A 23 7.93 5.80 -21.71
N VAL A 24 6.79 5.71 -21.04
CA VAL A 24 5.59 5.06 -21.58
C VAL A 24 4.38 5.97 -21.46
N THR A 25 3.53 5.94 -22.48
CA THR A 25 2.17 6.46 -22.40
C THR A 25 1.27 5.31 -21.98
N ALA A 26 0.48 5.49 -20.92
CA ALA A 26 -0.48 4.47 -20.50
C ALA A 26 -1.82 4.65 -21.20
N LYS A 27 -2.46 3.55 -21.58
CA LYS A 27 -3.79 3.56 -22.17
C LYS A 27 -4.83 3.97 -21.11
N GLY A 28 -5.61 5.01 -21.40
CA GLY A 28 -6.76 5.41 -20.57
C GLY A 28 -6.52 6.53 -19.54
N GLY A 29 -5.53 7.42 -19.76
CA GLY A 29 -5.35 8.62 -18.92
C GLY A 29 -4.71 8.35 -17.55
N TYR A 30 -4.07 7.19 -17.40
CA TYR A 30 -3.33 6.81 -16.19
C TYR A 30 -1.93 7.44 -16.20
N THR A 31 -1.58 8.18 -15.16
CA THR A 31 -0.20 8.63 -14.91
C THR A 31 0.38 7.71 -13.84
N PRO A 32 1.35 6.83 -14.16
CA PRO A 32 1.95 5.98 -13.14
C PRO A 32 2.63 6.84 -12.06
N GLU A 33 2.16 6.72 -10.82
CA GLU A 33 2.85 7.27 -9.66
C GLU A 33 4.21 6.59 -9.46
N LYS A 34 5.16 7.34 -8.87
CA LYS A 34 6.54 6.90 -8.62
C LYS A 34 6.57 5.55 -7.86
N GLY A 35 6.89 4.48 -8.60
CA GLY A 35 7.02 3.11 -8.10
C GLY A 35 7.56 2.23 -9.23
N TYR A 36 8.86 2.30 -9.45
CA TYR A 36 9.54 1.67 -10.59
C TYR A 36 9.29 0.15 -10.61
N THR A 37 8.75 -0.35 -11.72
CA THR A 37 8.87 -1.76 -12.10
C THR A 37 10.16 -1.89 -12.89
N HIS A 38 11.10 -2.69 -12.40
CA HIS A 38 12.39 -2.92 -13.06
C HIS A 38 12.34 -4.22 -13.87
N LEU A 39 12.70 -4.14 -15.14
CA LEU A 39 12.82 -5.28 -16.05
C LEU A 39 14.31 -5.57 -16.29
N PHE A 40 14.76 -6.77 -15.95
CA PHE A 40 16.11 -7.25 -16.20
C PHE A 40 16.08 -8.29 -17.31
N LEU A 41 16.95 -8.12 -18.29
CA LEU A 41 17.06 -8.99 -19.46
C LEU A 41 18.40 -9.73 -19.46
N ASP A 42 18.40 -10.96 -19.95
CA ASP A 42 19.62 -11.72 -20.20
C ASP A 42 20.36 -11.24 -21.47
N LYS A 43 21.51 -11.86 -21.76
CA LYS A 43 22.34 -11.57 -22.94
C LYS A 43 21.63 -11.81 -24.29
N ASP A 44 20.55 -12.58 -24.30
CA ASP A 44 19.75 -12.92 -25.47
C ASP A 44 18.44 -12.12 -25.53
N ASN A 45 18.32 -11.06 -24.70
CA ASN A 45 17.16 -10.19 -24.55
C ASN A 45 15.89 -10.88 -24.01
N LYS A 46 16.02 -12.03 -23.33
CA LYS A 46 14.89 -12.66 -22.63
C LYS A 46 14.74 -12.08 -21.24
N VAL A 47 13.51 -12.09 -20.73
CA VAL A 47 13.22 -11.61 -19.36
C VAL A 47 13.85 -12.55 -18.33
N GLU A 48 14.80 -12.04 -17.57
CA GLU A 48 15.45 -12.75 -16.47
C GLU A 48 14.72 -12.48 -15.15
N THR A 49 14.38 -11.21 -14.87
CA THR A 49 13.75 -10.81 -13.61
C THR A 49 12.82 -9.61 -13.81
N ILE A 50 11.67 -9.62 -13.12
CA ILE A 50 10.81 -8.45 -12.96
C ILE A 50 10.73 -8.12 -11.46
N LYS A 51 11.05 -6.88 -11.09
CA LYS A 51 10.87 -6.39 -9.72
C LYS A 51 9.84 -5.28 -9.65
N LEU A 52 9.01 -5.31 -8.61
CA LEU A 52 8.25 -4.15 -8.15
C LEU A 52 9.00 -3.54 -6.96
N LYS A 53 9.64 -2.38 -7.15
CA LYS A 53 10.62 -1.87 -6.17
C LYS A 53 11.70 -2.94 -5.92
N GLU A 54 11.85 -3.41 -4.68
CA GLU A 54 12.80 -4.47 -4.31
C GLU A 54 12.20 -5.89 -4.32
N ILE A 55 10.90 -6.02 -4.59
CA ILE A 55 10.19 -7.31 -4.53
C ILE A 55 10.30 -8.00 -5.89
N ILE A 56 10.85 -9.22 -5.90
CA ILE A 56 10.95 -10.06 -7.11
C ILE A 56 9.57 -10.62 -7.44
N MET A 57 8.97 -10.15 -8.53
CA MET A 57 7.67 -10.64 -9.02
C MET A 57 7.83 -11.83 -9.94
N TYR A 58 8.91 -11.85 -10.72
CA TYR A 58 9.20 -12.88 -11.70
C TYR A 58 10.69 -13.16 -11.75
N LYS A 59 11.08 -14.42 -11.85
CA LYS A 59 12.46 -14.84 -12.00
C LYS A 59 12.56 -16.16 -12.75
N ASP A 60 13.52 -16.29 -13.66
CA ASP A 60 13.88 -17.56 -14.31
C ASP A 60 12.68 -18.30 -14.93
N GLY A 61 11.78 -17.57 -15.61
CA GLY A 61 10.61 -18.18 -16.24
C GLY A 61 9.35 -18.22 -15.38
N GLN A 62 9.46 -17.97 -14.07
CA GLN A 62 8.40 -18.26 -13.09
C GLN A 62 7.91 -17.01 -12.36
N ALA A 63 6.61 -16.95 -12.10
CA ALA A 63 6.03 -15.98 -11.18
C ALA A 63 6.41 -16.36 -9.74
N VAL A 64 7.02 -15.43 -9.01
CA VAL A 64 7.44 -15.60 -7.60
C VAL A 64 6.41 -14.98 -6.66
N HIS A 65 5.93 -13.78 -7.00
CA HIS A 65 5.01 -13.00 -6.19
C HIS A 65 3.95 -12.32 -7.07
N GLN A 66 2.78 -12.04 -6.50
CA GLN A 66 1.74 -11.28 -7.17
C GLN A 66 1.74 -9.83 -6.67
N PRO A 67 1.58 -8.82 -7.55
CA PRO A 67 1.46 -7.42 -7.13
C PRO A 67 0.34 -7.19 -6.11
N SER A 68 -0.75 -7.97 -6.20
CA SER A 68 -1.88 -7.91 -5.26
C SER A 68 -1.47 -8.18 -3.81
N ASP A 69 -0.35 -8.86 -3.57
CA ASP A 69 0.12 -9.15 -2.21
C ASP A 69 0.82 -7.95 -1.56
N TYR A 70 1.14 -6.90 -2.33
CA TYR A 70 1.96 -5.76 -1.89
C TYR A 70 1.41 -4.39 -2.26
N VAL A 71 0.48 -4.33 -3.20
CA VAL A 71 -0.18 -3.10 -3.65
C VAL A 71 -1.60 -3.10 -3.13
N LEU A 72 -1.97 -2.04 -2.41
CA LEU A 72 -3.35 -1.82 -2.01
C LEU A 72 -4.17 -1.34 -3.21
N SER A 73 -5.31 -1.97 -3.42
CA SER A 73 -6.37 -1.40 -4.23
C SER A 73 -7.08 -0.26 -3.49
N VAL A 74 -7.71 0.63 -4.25
CA VAL A 74 -8.55 1.72 -3.71
C VAL A 74 -9.67 1.17 -2.82
N SER A 75 -10.25 0.01 -3.16
CA SER A 75 -11.27 -0.64 -2.32
C SER A 75 -10.74 -1.12 -0.99
N GLU A 76 -9.54 -1.73 -0.97
CA GLU A 76 -8.90 -2.18 0.28
C GLU A 76 -8.57 -0.98 1.16
N GLU A 77 -7.99 0.09 0.62
CA GLU A 77 -7.66 1.30 1.37
C GLU A 77 -8.90 1.95 2.01
N ASN A 78 -9.98 2.12 1.24
CA ASN A 78 -11.25 2.64 1.75
C ASN A 78 -11.85 1.75 2.85
N GLN A 79 -11.75 0.44 2.70
CA GLN A 79 -12.25 -0.51 3.69
C GLN A 79 -11.39 -0.51 4.96
N MET A 80 -10.05 -0.42 4.83
CA MET A 80 -9.13 -0.28 5.96
C MET A 80 -9.42 0.99 6.73
N GLU A 81 -9.55 2.13 6.05
CA GLU A 81 -9.83 3.40 6.71
C GLU A 81 -11.14 3.34 7.50
N ARG A 82 -12.22 2.89 6.87
CA ARG A 82 -13.54 2.78 7.51
C ARG A 82 -13.48 1.88 8.74
N GLN A 83 -12.92 0.68 8.60
CA GLN A 83 -12.86 -0.28 9.69
C GLN A 83 -11.95 0.20 10.83
N ALA A 84 -10.78 0.77 10.51
CA ALA A 84 -9.85 1.28 11.50
C ALA A 84 -10.46 2.43 12.31
N LYS A 85 -11.18 3.36 11.68
CA LYS A 85 -11.87 4.45 12.38
C LYS A 85 -12.90 3.92 13.37
N GLU A 86 -13.70 2.93 12.96
CA GLU A 86 -14.69 2.32 13.84
C GLU A 86 -14.05 1.53 15.00
N MET A 87 -12.92 0.85 14.76
CA MET A 87 -12.18 0.17 15.82
C MET A 87 -11.53 1.14 16.80
N VAL A 88 -10.88 2.20 16.30
CA VAL A 88 -10.29 3.26 17.13
C VAL A 88 -11.35 3.90 18.00
N LYS A 89 -12.50 4.30 17.43
CA LYS A 89 -13.61 4.87 18.21
C LYS A 89 -14.05 3.98 19.38
N LYS A 90 -14.03 2.65 19.25
CA LYS A 90 -14.42 1.73 20.33
C LYS A 90 -13.48 1.75 21.54
N VAL A 91 -12.23 2.20 21.37
CA VAL A 91 -11.24 2.26 22.47
C VAL A 91 -11.09 3.66 23.08
N LEU A 92 -11.61 4.71 22.41
CA LEU A 92 -11.56 6.09 22.92
C LEU A 92 -12.47 6.27 24.15
N LYS A 93 -12.07 7.17 25.06
CA LYS A 93 -12.89 7.55 26.22
C LYS A 93 -14.11 8.40 25.84
N ALA A 94 -13.96 9.25 24.83
CA ALA A 94 -15.03 10.07 24.27
C ALA A 94 -15.12 9.90 22.74
N PRO A 95 -15.69 8.79 22.23
CA PRO A 95 -15.65 8.44 20.79
C PRO A 95 -16.26 9.48 19.86
N THR A 96 -17.23 10.26 20.34
CA THR A 96 -17.91 11.33 19.59
C THR A 96 -17.05 12.56 19.36
N THR A 97 -15.95 12.69 20.11
CA THR A 97 -14.98 13.81 19.99
C THR A 97 -13.79 13.47 19.11
N ALA A 98 -13.81 12.31 18.44
CA ALA A 98 -12.71 11.82 17.63
C ALA A 98 -12.50 12.65 16.36
N GLU A 99 -11.33 13.25 16.23
CA GLU A 99 -10.87 13.97 15.05
C GLU A 99 -9.65 13.25 14.44
N PHE A 100 -9.86 12.58 13.32
CA PHE A 100 -8.79 11.83 12.64
C PHE A 100 -7.95 12.76 11.76
N ASP A 101 -6.62 12.71 11.92
CA ASP A 101 -5.70 13.50 11.10
C ASP A 101 -5.28 12.71 9.85
N TYR A 102 -5.99 12.94 8.75
CA TYR A 102 -5.72 12.27 7.47
C TYR A 102 -4.30 12.52 6.92
N LYS A 103 -3.60 13.58 7.37
CA LYS A 103 -2.22 13.85 6.91
C LYS A 103 -1.21 12.87 7.51
N THR A 104 -1.54 12.25 8.65
CA THR A 104 -0.67 11.25 9.29
C THR A 104 -0.96 9.84 8.81
N PHE A 105 -2.03 9.63 8.05
CA PHE A 105 -2.40 8.30 7.56
C PHE A 105 -1.31 7.76 6.64
N ARG A 106 -0.88 6.52 6.90
CA ARG A 106 0.06 5.76 6.10
C ARG A 106 -0.51 4.38 5.86
N TYR A 107 -0.44 3.94 4.61
CA TYR A 107 -0.96 2.67 4.14
C TYR A 107 0.16 1.88 3.47
N PHE A 108 0.23 0.59 3.77
CA PHE A 108 1.07 -0.34 3.01
C PHE A 108 0.52 -1.76 3.14
N LYS A 109 0.87 -2.61 2.16
CA LYS A 109 0.54 -4.03 2.17
C LYS A 109 1.83 -4.83 2.03
N LEU A 110 1.94 -5.89 2.83
CA LEU A 110 3.07 -6.80 2.79
C LEU A 110 2.56 -8.23 2.90
N ASN A 111 2.81 -9.05 1.88
CA ASN A 111 2.40 -10.45 1.83
C ASN A 111 0.91 -10.66 2.15
N GLY A 112 0.02 -9.85 1.57
CA GLY A 112 -1.42 -9.96 1.84
C GLY A 112 -1.90 -9.18 3.07
N ILE A 113 -1.00 -8.67 3.92
CA ILE A 113 -1.37 -7.97 5.15
C ILE A 113 -1.38 -6.46 4.92
N GLY A 114 -2.55 -5.86 4.92
CA GLY A 114 -2.75 -4.41 4.85
C GLY A 114 -2.56 -3.77 6.21
N THR A 115 -1.76 -2.71 6.30
CA THR A 115 -1.53 -1.95 7.52
C THR A 115 -1.89 -0.48 7.31
N ILE A 116 -2.69 0.07 8.22
CA ILE A 116 -2.96 1.51 8.35
C ILE A 116 -2.37 2.01 9.67
N ILE A 117 -1.65 3.12 9.60
CA ILE A 117 -1.12 3.85 10.77
C ILE A 117 -1.62 5.28 10.68
N GLY A 118 -1.99 5.89 11.80
CA GLY A 118 -2.41 7.28 11.84
C GLY A 118 -2.54 7.82 13.25
N THR A 119 -3.08 9.04 13.35
CA THR A 119 -3.36 9.70 14.62
C THR A 119 -4.82 10.13 14.71
N VAL A 120 -5.33 10.16 15.93
CA VAL A 120 -6.65 10.69 16.27
C VAL A 120 -6.51 11.60 17.49
N ASP A 121 -7.18 12.74 17.43
CA ASP A 121 -7.36 13.59 18.60
C ASP A 121 -8.71 13.17 19.23
N SER A 122 -8.75 12.84 20.54
CA SER A 122 -10.03 12.71 21.27
C SER A 122 -9.97 13.17 22.74
N GLN A 123 -11.09 13.61 23.31
CA GLN A 123 -11.13 14.02 24.71
C GLN A 123 -10.87 12.84 25.65
N ASN A 124 -10.05 13.08 26.67
CA ASN A 124 -9.88 12.15 27.79
C ASN A 124 -10.99 12.33 28.85
N SER A 125 -10.93 11.57 29.94
CA SER A 125 -11.92 11.61 31.03
C SER A 125 -12.01 12.96 31.77
N PHE A 126 -11.06 13.87 31.55
CA PHE A 126 -11.06 15.24 32.10
C PHE A 126 -11.50 16.29 31.07
N GLY A 127 -11.94 15.88 29.88
CA GLY A 127 -12.34 16.78 28.79
C GLY A 127 -11.17 17.44 28.06
N ALA A 128 -9.92 17.08 28.40
CA ALA A 128 -8.75 17.61 27.74
C ALA A 128 -8.51 16.91 26.40
N MET A 129 -8.09 17.71 25.41
CA MET A 129 -7.91 17.28 24.04
C MET A 129 -6.53 16.61 23.87
N ILE A 130 -6.46 15.29 23.67
CA ILE A 130 -5.21 14.53 23.52
C ILE A 130 -5.09 13.86 22.16
N ARG A 131 -3.84 13.75 21.67
CA ARG A 131 -3.48 13.05 20.43
C ARG A 131 -2.98 11.65 20.72
N SER A 132 -3.57 10.66 20.05
CA SER A 132 -3.22 9.25 20.19
C SER A 132 -2.82 8.65 18.84
N ASN A 133 -1.79 7.79 18.84
CA ASN A 133 -1.39 7.03 17.65
C ASN A 133 -2.16 5.71 17.60
N PHE A 134 -2.51 5.26 16.40
CA PHE A 134 -3.09 3.94 16.18
C PHE A 134 -2.40 3.21 15.01
N LYS A 135 -2.42 1.88 15.07
CA LYS A 135 -2.05 0.99 13.97
C LYS A 135 -3.07 -0.15 13.91
N VAL A 136 -3.58 -0.44 12.72
CA VAL A 136 -4.47 -1.60 12.50
C VAL A 136 -3.96 -2.40 11.32
N GLN A 137 -3.94 -3.72 11.47
CA GLN A 137 -3.57 -4.67 10.43
C GLN A 137 -4.76 -5.55 10.05
N PHE A 138 -4.86 -5.81 8.75
CA PHE A 138 -5.94 -6.58 8.14
C PHE A 138 -5.34 -7.68 7.26
N ASP A 139 -5.95 -8.85 7.31
CA ASP A 139 -5.72 -9.87 6.30
C ASP A 139 -6.55 -9.53 5.05
N CYS A 140 -5.90 -9.04 4.00
CA CYS A 140 -6.57 -8.67 2.76
C CYS A 140 -6.99 -9.89 1.93
N ASN A 141 -6.43 -11.06 2.21
CA ASN A 141 -6.79 -12.31 1.54
C ASN A 141 -8.00 -12.97 2.22
N ASP A 142 -8.24 -12.67 3.50
CA ASP A 142 -9.41 -13.09 4.27
C ASP A 142 -10.40 -11.92 4.47
N ASN A 143 -10.92 -11.38 3.37
CA ASN A 143 -12.01 -10.39 3.36
C ASN A 143 -11.76 -9.15 4.27
N MET A 144 -10.51 -8.68 4.33
CA MET A 144 -10.10 -7.56 5.18
C MET A 144 -10.43 -7.78 6.65
N LYS A 145 -10.25 -9.01 7.14
CA LYS A 145 -10.41 -9.36 8.54
C LYS A 145 -9.37 -8.63 9.39
N PRO A 146 -9.77 -7.90 10.44
CA PRO A 146 -8.81 -7.32 11.39
C PRO A 146 -8.04 -8.44 12.10
N ILE A 147 -6.72 -8.34 12.15
CA ILE A 147 -5.85 -9.35 12.78
C ILE A 147 -4.94 -8.79 13.87
N HIS A 148 -4.71 -7.48 13.88
CA HIS A 148 -3.97 -6.82 14.96
C HIS A 148 -4.39 -5.36 15.07
N MET A 149 -4.51 -4.86 16.29
CA MET A 149 -4.69 -3.44 16.57
C MET A 149 -3.78 -3.01 17.73
N SER A 150 -3.08 -1.89 17.55
CA SER A 150 -2.46 -1.18 18.67
C SER A 150 -2.93 0.27 18.76
N PHE A 151 -3.05 0.75 19.99
CA PHE A 151 -3.47 2.10 20.33
C PHE A 151 -2.57 2.65 21.43
N GLU A 152 -1.95 3.81 21.19
CA GLU A 152 -0.94 4.41 22.08
C GLU A 152 0.23 3.47 22.42
N GLY A 153 0.59 2.58 21.49
CA GLY A 153 1.65 1.59 21.69
C GLY A 153 1.21 0.32 22.45
N ASN A 154 -0.02 0.27 22.96
CA ASN A 154 -0.56 -0.92 23.60
C ASN A 154 -1.29 -1.80 22.58
N GLU A 155 -1.03 -3.10 22.60
CA GLU A 155 -1.77 -4.09 21.82
C GLU A 155 -3.18 -4.26 22.39
N ILE A 156 -4.17 -4.24 21.50
CA ILE A 156 -5.59 -4.39 21.84
C ILE A 156 -6.06 -5.82 21.54
N PHE A 157 -5.64 -6.36 20.39
CA PHE A 157 -5.79 -7.75 19.96
C PHE A 157 -4.86 -8.03 18.77
#